data_AF-A0A1F6TYU1-F1
#
_entry.id   AF-A0A1F6TYU1-F1
#
_cell.length_a   1.000
_cell.length_b   1.000
_cell.length_c   1.000
_cell.angle_alpha   90.00
_cell.angle_beta   90.00
_cell.angle_gamma   90.00
#
_symmetry.space_group_name_H-M   'P 1'
#
loop_
_entity.id
_entity.type
_entity.pdbx_description
1 polymer ?
#
loop_
_entity_poly.entity_id
_entity_poly.type
_entity_poly.pdbx_seq_one_letter_code
_entity_poly.pdbx_strand_id
1 'polypeptide(L)'
;MNSNEIDAEIPEEIKPVLLELGTALNTCQTFEYSLCFLLSLLSEHRKPSQGKAFQASWDFHSRKMLGKLVDALKKQVKMPDDYEEYLRKGISARNDIVHKFMNKPENGMRMINPVGRLQLVKELRNLREEVRARDQSLQPITDALLKKYGLSTESLKRSAENAWRWNNFETSRKSTH
;
A
#
# COMPACT_ATOMS: atom_id res chain seq x y z
N MET A 1 13.05 37.58 8.91
CA MET A 1 12.25 36.47 9.47
C MET A 1 13.17 35.27 9.48
N ASN A 2 13.76 34.93 10.63
CA ASN A 2 14.71 33.81 10.71
C ASN A 2 13.94 32.50 10.58
N SER A 3 14.17 31.81 9.48
CA SER A 3 14.01 30.36 9.35
C SER A 3 14.99 29.69 10.31
N ASN A 4 14.60 29.56 11.58
CA ASN A 4 15.20 28.57 12.46
C ASN A 4 14.83 27.21 11.86
N GLU A 5 15.75 26.66 11.09
CA GLU A 5 15.77 25.28 10.65
C GLU A 5 15.52 24.38 11.87
N ILE A 6 14.49 23.55 11.76
CA ILE A 6 14.21 22.49 12.73
C ILE A 6 15.22 21.37 12.43
N ASP A 7 16.49 21.61 12.73
CA ASP A 7 17.49 20.54 12.93
C ASP A 7 17.34 19.99 14.36
N ALA A 8 16.10 19.70 14.75
CA ALA A 8 15.83 19.02 16.00
C ALA A 8 16.15 17.54 15.80
N GLU A 9 17.31 17.12 16.30
CA GLU A 9 17.68 15.71 16.33
C GLU A 9 16.59 14.90 17.02
N ILE A 10 16.04 13.91 16.31
CA ILE A 10 14.99 13.04 16.84
C ILE A 10 15.56 12.30 18.05
N PRO A 11 14.93 12.38 19.24
CA PRO A 11 15.41 11.68 20.43
C PRO A 11 15.61 10.18 20.16
N GLU A 12 16.79 9.66 20.49
CA GLU A 12 17.18 8.25 20.26
C GLU A 12 16.15 7.27 20.82
N GLU A 13 15.50 7.62 21.93
CA GLU A 13 14.55 6.76 22.60
C GLU A 13 13.25 6.58 21.80
N ILE A 14 12.91 7.55 20.94
CA ILE A 14 11.67 7.56 20.13
C ILE A 14 11.92 6.97 18.74
N LYS A 15 13.17 6.97 18.25
CA LYS A 15 13.54 6.43 16.93
C LYS A 15 12.96 5.03 16.65
N PRO A 16 12.96 4.05 17.58
CA PRO A 16 12.37 2.73 17.33
C PRO A 16 10.87 2.78 17.01
N VAL A 17 10.11 3.66 17.67
CA VAL A 17 8.68 3.83 17.43
C VAL A 17 8.46 4.44 16.04
N LEU A 18 9.21 5.47 15.68
CA LEU A 18 9.09 6.13 14.38
C LEU A 18 9.53 5.23 13.22
N LEU A 19 10.59 4.43 13.42
CA LEU A 19 11.05 3.46 12.42
C LEU A 19 9.99 2.37 12.18
N GLU A 20 9.41 1.82 13.24
CA GLU A 20 8.35 0.82 13.12
C GLU A 20 7.08 1.46 12.49
N LEU A 21 6.74 2.70 12.85
CA LEU A 21 5.64 3.44 12.22
C LEU A 21 5.87 3.65 10.72
N GLY A 22 7.06 4.12 10.32
CA GLY A 22 7.40 4.30 8.91
C GLY A 22 7.35 2.98 8.13
N THR A 23 7.84 1.89 8.73
CA THR A 23 7.76 0.55 8.14
C THR A 23 6.31 0.08 7.99
N ALA A 24 5.47 0.32 9.00
CA ALA A 24 4.04 0.01 8.97
C ALA A 24 3.31 0.84 7.91
N LEU A 25 3.59 2.14 7.80
CA LEU A 25 3.03 3.01 6.77
C LEU A 25 3.42 2.57 5.36
N ASN A 26 4.68 2.23 5.13
CA ASN A 26 5.12 1.71 3.83
C ASN A 26 4.42 0.38 3.48
N THR A 27 4.23 -0.50 4.47
CA THR A 27 3.47 -1.75 4.31
C THR A 27 2.01 -1.48 3.93
N CYS A 28 1.37 -0.52 4.60
CA CYS A 28 0.03 -0.05 4.28
C CYS A 28 -0.09 0.46 2.84
N GLN A 29 0.87 1.27 2.39
CA GLN A 29 0.87 1.78 1.02
C GLN A 29 1.05 0.64 0.00
N THR A 30 1.95 -0.30 0.26
CA THR A 30 2.15 -1.48 -0.58
C THR A 30 0.86 -2.26 -0.77
N PHE A 31 0.13 -2.51 0.34
CA PHE A 31 -1.16 -3.18 0.30
C PHE A 31 -2.21 -2.41 -0.53
N GLU A 32 -2.28 -1.10 -0.40
CA GLU A 32 -3.20 -0.26 -1.20
C GLU A 32 -2.86 -0.30 -2.68
N TYR A 33 -1.57 -0.25 -3.02
CA TYR A 33 -1.11 -0.40 -4.41
C TYR A 33 -1.50 -1.75 -4.99
N SER A 34 -1.32 -2.84 -4.26
CA SER A 34 -1.73 -4.19 -4.70
C SER A 34 -3.23 -4.27 -4.99
N LEU A 35 -4.08 -3.70 -4.12
CA LEU A 35 -5.53 -3.65 -4.33
C LEU A 35 -5.91 -2.81 -5.56
N CYS A 36 -5.31 -1.61 -5.70
CA CYS A 36 -5.55 -0.73 -6.84
C CYS A 36 -5.10 -1.37 -8.16
N PHE A 37 -3.95 -2.05 -8.13
CA PHE A 37 -3.44 -2.76 -9.29
C PHE A 37 -4.38 -3.88 -9.74
N LEU A 38 -4.86 -4.71 -8.80
CA LEU A 38 -5.85 -5.75 -9.11
C LEU A 38 -7.14 -5.19 -9.70
N LEU A 39 -7.67 -4.10 -9.15
CA LEU A 39 -8.86 -3.44 -9.72
C LEU A 39 -8.61 -2.89 -11.12
N SER A 40 -7.42 -2.37 -11.35
CA SER A 40 -7.01 -1.84 -12.65
C SER A 40 -6.94 -2.94 -13.69
N LEU A 41 -6.30 -4.07 -13.35
CA LEU A 41 -6.24 -5.25 -14.21
C LEU A 41 -7.63 -5.74 -14.59
N LEU A 42 -8.53 -5.85 -13.61
CA LEU A 42 -9.91 -6.28 -13.85
C LEU A 42 -10.69 -5.29 -14.71
N SER A 43 -10.49 -3.99 -14.48
CA SER A 43 -11.19 -2.92 -15.22
C SER A 43 -10.70 -2.83 -16.65
N GLU A 44 -9.38 -2.83 -16.87
CA GLU A 44 -8.77 -2.74 -18.20
C GLU A 44 -9.12 -3.95 -19.06
N HIS A 45 -9.18 -5.15 -18.45
CA HIS A 45 -9.62 -6.34 -19.16
C HIS A 45 -11.09 -6.29 -19.57
N ARG A 46 -11.97 -5.70 -18.74
CA ARG A 46 -13.39 -5.53 -19.10
C ARG A 46 -13.60 -4.47 -20.17
N LYS A 47 -12.89 -3.35 -20.06
CA LYS A 47 -12.96 -2.24 -21.01
C LYS A 47 -11.64 -1.46 -20.96
N PRO A 48 -10.79 -1.58 -22.00
CA PRO A 48 -9.55 -0.83 -22.06
C PRO A 48 -9.79 0.68 -21.87
N SER A 49 -9.06 1.27 -20.94
CA SER A 49 -9.18 2.66 -20.51
C SER A 49 -7.93 3.48 -20.81
N GLN A 50 -6.93 2.89 -21.50
CA GLN A 50 -5.64 3.51 -21.78
C GLN A 50 -4.92 3.94 -20.49
N GLY A 51 -4.99 3.11 -19.45
CA GLY A 51 -4.27 3.33 -18.18
C GLY A 51 -4.98 4.23 -17.16
N LYS A 52 -6.17 4.77 -17.46
CA LYS A 52 -6.94 5.60 -16.52
C LYS A 52 -7.58 4.79 -15.38
N ALA A 53 -7.72 3.48 -15.54
CA ALA A 53 -8.31 2.58 -14.55
C ALA A 53 -7.57 2.61 -13.20
N PHE A 54 -6.25 2.79 -13.21
CA PHE A 54 -5.47 2.86 -11.98
C PHE A 54 -5.72 4.12 -11.18
N GLN A 55 -5.69 5.28 -11.84
CA GLN A 55 -5.99 6.54 -11.18
C GLN A 55 -7.42 6.57 -10.64
N ALA A 56 -8.38 6.07 -11.42
CA ALA A 56 -9.77 5.94 -10.97
C ALA A 56 -9.94 4.95 -9.80
N SER A 57 -9.10 3.91 -9.73
CA SER A 57 -9.09 2.97 -8.60
C SER A 57 -8.46 3.62 -7.36
N TRP A 58 -7.38 4.39 -7.53
CA TRP A 58 -6.68 5.10 -6.47
C TRP A 58 -7.56 6.17 -5.80
N ASP A 59 -8.33 6.92 -6.59
CA ASP A 59 -9.23 7.97 -6.10
C ASP A 59 -10.45 7.41 -5.33
N PHE A 60 -10.68 6.09 -5.38
CA PHE A 60 -11.83 5.44 -4.78
C PHE A 60 -11.60 5.14 -3.29
N HIS A 61 -12.55 5.50 -2.42
CA HIS A 61 -12.46 5.16 -1.00
C HIS A 61 -12.40 3.64 -0.76
N SER A 62 -11.41 3.19 0.01
CA SER A 62 -10.99 1.79 0.19
C SER A 62 -12.11 0.79 0.54
N ARG A 63 -13.14 1.20 1.30
CA ARG A 63 -14.27 0.32 1.63
C ARG A 63 -15.16 -0.01 0.42
N LYS A 64 -15.44 0.99 -0.43
CA LYS A 64 -16.23 0.80 -1.66
C LYS A 64 -15.41 0.11 -2.75
N MET A 65 -14.09 0.31 -2.71
CA MET A 65 -13.09 -0.36 -3.53
C MET A 65 -13.06 -1.87 -3.27
N LEU A 66 -13.04 -2.28 -1.99
CA LEU A 66 -12.91 -3.69 -1.60
C LEU A 66 -14.09 -4.56 -2.04
N GLY A 67 -15.34 -4.13 -1.79
CA GLY A 67 -16.52 -4.93 -2.18
C GLY A 67 -16.55 -5.18 -3.68
N LYS A 68 -16.30 -4.13 -4.47
CA LYS A 68 -16.18 -4.25 -5.94
C LYS A 68 -15.05 -5.17 -6.38
N LEU A 69 -13.90 -5.09 -5.72
CA LEU A 69 -12.75 -5.95 -6.00
C LEU A 69 -13.10 -7.41 -5.77
N VAL A 70 -13.65 -7.74 -4.60
CA VAL A 70 -13.96 -9.13 -4.23
C VAL A 70 -15.05 -9.70 -5.13
N ASP A 71 -16.12 -8.95 -5.42
CA ASP A 71 -17.16 -9.37 -6.36
C ASP A 71 -16.62 -9.62 -7.77
N ALA A 72 -15.66 -8.79 -8.20
CA ALA A 72 -15.02 -8.94 -9.49
C ALA A 72 -14.05 -10.13 -9.52
N LEU A 73 -13.30 -10.36 -8.44
CA LEU A 73 -12.35 -11.47 -8.31
C LEU A 73 -13.05 -12.83 -8.21
N LYS A 74 -14.13 -12.95 -7.43
CA LYS A 74 -14.91 -14.21 -7.31
C LYS A 74 -15.41 -14.74 -8.66
N LYS A 75 -15.60 -13.87 -9.65
CA LYS A 75 -15.99 -14.25 -11.03
C LYS A 75 -14.83 -14.73 -11.89
N GLN A 76 -13.60 -14.44 -11.50
CA GLN A 76 -12.40 -14.65 -12.32
C GLN A 76 -11.51 -15.77 -11.78
N VAL A 77 -11.46 -15.94 -10.46
CA VAL A 77 -10.64 -16.90 -9.72
C VAL A 77 -11.44 -17.51 -8.57
N LYS A 78 -11.15 -18.78 -8.22
CA LYS A 78 -11.71 -19.39 -7.01
C LYS A 78 -11.10 -18.73 -5.78
N MET A 79 -11.96 -18.28 -4.87
CA MET A 79 -11.57 -17.62 -3.63
C MET A 79 -12.25 -18.29 -2.45
N PRO A 80 -11.63 -18.30 -1.26
CA PRO A 80 -12.32 -18.65 -0.03
C PRO A 80 -13.54 -17.75 0.20
N ASP A 81 -14.62 -18.30 0.78
CA ASP A 81 -15.86 -17.57 1.00
C ASP A 81 -15.69 -16.40 1.98
N ASP A 82 -14.76 -16.54 2.94
CA ASP A 82 -14.42 -15.56 3.97
C ASP A 82 -13.34 -14.55 3.54
N TYR A 83 -12.87 -14.62 2.29
CA TYR A 83 -11.76 -13.80 1.84
C TYR A 83 -12.08 -12.29 1.83
N GLU A 84 -13.34 -11.92 1.64
CA GLU A 84 -13.79 -10.54 1.76
C GLU A 84 -13.54 -9.98 3.16
N GLU A 85 -13.97 -10.74 4.17
CA GLU A 85 -13.80 -10.38 5.57
C GLU A 85 -12.32 -10.38 5.95
N TYR A 86 -11.56 -11.33 5.42
CA TYR A 86 -10.10 -11.38 5.60
C TYR A 86 -9.40 -10.10 5.12
N LEU A 87 -9.74 -9.61 3.92
CA LEU A 87 -9.21 -8.35 3.38
C LEU A 87 -9.76 -7.12 4.12
N ARG A 88 -11.02 -7.14 4.54
CA ARG A 88 -11.65 -6.06 5.31
C ARG A 88 -10.93 -5.82 6.64
N LYS A 89 -10.50 -6.89 7.31
CA LYS A 89 -9.64 -6.79 8.51
C LYS A 89 -8.31 -6.11 8.20
N GLY A 90 -7.68 -6.43 7.07
CA GLY A 90 -6.46 -5.76 6.60
C GLY A 90 -6.66 -4.26 6.37
N ILE A 91 -7.75 -3.86 5.72
CA ILE A 91 -8.11 -2.44 5.54
C ILE A 91 -8.36 -1.74 6.88
N SER A 92 -9.02 -2.43 7.82
CA SER A 92 -9.22 -1.90 9.17
C SER A 92 -7.89 -1.64 9.88
N ALA A 93 -6.97 -2.62 9.86
CA ALA A 93 -5.64 -2.47 10.44
C ALA A 93 -4.85 -1.33 9.77
N ARG A 94 -4.93 -1.22 8.44
CA ARG A 94 -4.35 -0.09 7.69
C ARG A 94 -4.91 1.25 8.16
N ASN A 95 -6.23 1.36 8.29
CA ASN A 95 -6.89 2.60 8.74
C ASN A 95 -6.50 2.95 10.18
N ASP A 96 -6.33 1.94 11.02
CA ASP A 96 -5.85 2.13 12.39
C ASP A 96 -4.43 2.69 12.38
N ILE A 97 -3.51 2.14 11.58
CA ILE A 97 -2.14 2.66 11.43
C ILE A 97 -2.13 4.08 10.87
N VAL A 98 -2.79 4.31 9.72
CA VAL A 98 -2.65 5.56 8.95
C VAL A 98 -3.41 6.72 9.58
N HIS A 99 -4.59 6.47 10.15
CA HIS A 99 -5.49 7.55 10.59
C HIS A 99 -5.69 7.64 12.09
N LYS A 100 -5.44 6.56 12.85
CA LYS A 100 -5.79 6.54 14.28
C LYS A 100 -4.57 6.45 15.19
N PHE A 101 -3.54 5.71 14.81
CA PHE A 101 -2.47 5.30 15.71
C PHE A 101 -1.79 6.48 16.41
N MET A 102 -1.41 7.51 15.66
CA MET A 102 -0.79 8.73 16.23
C MET A 102 -1.81 9.73 16.79
N ASN A 103 -3.09 9.62 16.42
CA ASN A 103 -4.15 10.50 16.88
C ASN A 103 -4.78 10.05 18.21
N LYS A 104 -4.45 8.84 18.69
CA LYS A 104 -4.86 8.30 19.99
C LYS A 104 -4.13 9.05 21.12
N PRO A 105 -4.83 9.81 21.99
CA PRO A 105 -4.20 10.56 23.08
C PRO A 105 -3.33 9.70 23.99
N GLU A 106 -3.77 8.45 24.25
CA GLU A 106 -3.04 7.48 25.06
C GLU A 106 -1.67 7.11 24.47
N ASN A 107 -1.52 7.15 23.14
CA ASN A 107 -0.26 6.83 22.49
C ASN A 107 0.78 7.94 22.67
N GLY A 108 0.33 9.21 22.73
CA GLY A 108 1.20 10.34 23.11
C GLY A 108 1.82 10.15 24.50
N MET A 109 1.02 9.74 25.48
CA MET A 109 1.51 9.46 26.83
C MET A 109 2.39 8.20 26.90
N ARG A 110 2.15 7.21 26.05
CA ARG A 110 3.01 6.02 25.95
C ARG A 110 4.37 6.34 25.32
N MET A 111 4.48 7.38 24.49
CA MET A 111 5.76 7.77 23.89
C MET A 111 6.77 8.31 24.90
N ILE A 112 6.33 8.98 25.96
CA ILE A 112 7.25 9.58 26.96
C ILE A 112 7.85 8.54 27.93
N ASN A 113 7.27 7.35 28.06
CA ASN A 113 7.75 6.29 28.96
C ASN A 113 8.41 5.12 28.18
N PRO A 114 9.60 4.63 28.60
CA PRO A 114 10.25 3.46 28.01
C PRO A 114 9.34 2.23 27.80
N VAL A 115 8.54 1.86 28.80
CA VAL A 115 7.63 0.69 28.71
C VAL A 115 6.54 0.94 27.68
N GLY A 116 6.01 2.17 27.64
CA GLY A 116 5.00 2.58 26.67
C GLY A 116 5.54 2.49 25.23
N ARG A 117 6.77 2.96 24.98
CA ARG A 117 7.43 2.87 23.67
C ARG A 117 7.58 1.43 23.18
N LEU A 118 8.02 0.52 24.05
CA LEU A 118 8.12 -0.90 23.70
C LEU A 118 6.76 -1.51 23.32
N GLN A 119 5.70 -1.14 24.04
CA GLN A 119 4.35 -1.58 23.72
C GLN A 119 3.84 -0.99 22.40
N LEU A 120 4.14 0.28 22.10
CA LEU A 120 3.79 0.92 20.83
C LEU A 120 4.45 0.21 19.64
N VAL A 121 5.75 -0.09 19.75
CA VAL A 121 6.47 -0.86 18.72
C VAL A 121 5.83 -2.23 18.51
N LYS A 122 5.50 -2.94 19.59
CA LYS A 122 4.84 -4.25 19.50
C LYS A 122 3.45 -4.16 18.84
N GLU A 123 2.66 -3.16 19.20
CA GLU A 123 1.33 -2.92 18.62
C GLU A 123 1.40 -2.60 17.13
N LEU A 124 2.30 -1.68 16.74
CA LEU A 124 2.54 -1.36 15.33
C LEU A 124 2.98 -2.57 14.53
N ARG A 125 3.91 -3.37 15.08
CA ARG A 125 4.37 -4.59 14.43
C ARG A 125 3.23 -5.57 14.20
N ASN A 126 2.37 -5.79 15.20
CA ASN A 126 1.22 -6.68 15.05
C ASN A 126 0.26 -6.17 13.96
N LEU A 127 -0.10 -4.89 13.98
CA LEU A 127 -0.95 -4.28 12.95
C LEU A 127 -0.31 -4.39 11.55
N ARG A 128 1.01 -4.18 11.47
CA ARG A 128 1.76 -4.30 10.22
C ARG A 128 1.73 -5.73 9.70
N GLU A 129 1.97 -6.74 10.54
CA GLU A 129 1.91 -8.14 10.12
C GLU A 129 0.49 -8.53 9.67
N GLU A 130 -0.55 -7.98 10.29
CA GLU A 130 -1.91 -8.16 9.81
C GLU A 130 -2.05 -7.66 8.37
N VAL A 131 -1.64 -6.41 8.08
CA VAL A 131 -1.69 -5.83 6.73
C VAL A 131 -0.83 -6.62 5.75
N ARG A 132 0.40 -6.96 6.13
CA ARG A 132 1.36 -7.69 5.29
C ARG A 132 0.84 -9.05 4.87
N ALA A 133 0.21 -9.80 5.78
CA ALA A 133 -0.35 -11.10 5.46
C ALA A 133 -1.45 -11.01 4.38
N ARG A 134 -2.27 -9.95 4.40
CA ARG A 134 -3.31 -9.71 3.39
C ARG A 134 -2.71 -9.27 2.06
N ASP A 135 -1.66 -8.45 2.08
CA ASP A 135 -0.95 -8.10 0.86
C ASP A 135 -0.33 -9.33 0.19
N GLN A 136 0.34 -10.18 0.97
CA GLN A 136 0.92 -11.42 0.47
C GLN A 136 -0.12 -12.38 -0.11
N SER A 137 -1.32 -12.45 0.48
CA SER A 137 -2.40 -13.29 -0.06
C SER A 137 -2.94 -12.79 -1.41
N LEU A 138 -2.70 -11.53 -1.79
CA LEU A 138 -3.06 -10.99 -3.10
C LEU A 138 -2.09 -11.41 -4.22
N GLN A 139 -0.88 -11.85 -3.90
CA GLN A 139 0.13 -12.19 -4.91
C GLN A 139 -0.31 -13.36 -5.82
N PRO A 140 -0.77 -14.51 -5.29
CA PRO A 140 -1.21 -15.62 -6.13
C PRO A 140 -2.41 -15.26 -7.02
N ILE A 141 -3.28 -14.35 -6.55
CA ILE A 141 -4.43 -13.85 -7.32
C ILE A 141 -3.96 -12.97 -8.47
N THR A 142 -3.01 -12.08 -8.18
CA THR A 142 -2.39 -11.22 -9.19
C THR A 142 -1.74 -12.06 -10.28
N ASP A 143 -0.95 -13.05 -9.90
CA ASP A 143 -0.28 -13.96 -10.84
C ASP A 143 -1.28 -14.75 -11.68
N ALA A 144 -2.35 -15.27 -11.06
CA ALA A 144 -3.40 -15.98 -11.77
C ALA A 144 -4.13 -15.10 -12.79
N LEU A 145 -4.41 -13.84 -12.45
CA LEU A 145 -5.04 -12.88 -13.37
C LEU A 145 -4.10 -12.50 -14.52
N LEU A 146 -2.83 -12.20 -14.22
CA LEU A 146 -1.85 -11.86 -15.25
C LEU A 146 -1.70 -13.00 -16.25
N LYS A 147 -1.53 -14.24 -15.76
CA LYS A 147 -1.46 -15.44 -16.60
C LYS A 147 -2.72 -15.61 -17.44
N LYS A 148 -3.91 -15.41 -16.85
CA LYS A 148 -5.20 -15.47 -17.56
C LYS A 148 -5.29 -14.44 -18.68
N TYR A 149 -4.67 -13.28 -18.51
CA TYR A 149 -4.65 -12.20 -19.50
C TYR A 149 -3.47 -12.27 -20.48
N GLY A 150 -2.71 -13.37 -20.47
CA GLY A 150 -1.55 -13.55 -21.34
C GLY A 150 -0.36 -12.68 -20.98
N LEU A 151 -0.38 -12.08 -19.78
CA LEU A 151 0.71 -11.29 -19.23
C LEU A 151 1.53 -12.12 -18.24
N SER A 152 2.78 -11.73 -18.07
CA SER A 152 3.61 -12.20 -16.95
C SER A 152 4.14 -11.02 -16.17
N THR A 153 4.36 -11.20 -14.87
CA THR A 153 5.08 -10.23 -14.01
C THR A 153 6.43 -9.84 -14.61
N GLU A 154 7.13 -10.79 -15.24
CA GLU A 154 8.39 -10.54 -15.96
C GLU A 154 8.22 -9.59 -17.16
N SER A 155 7.16 -9.79 -17.96
CA SER A 155 6.86 -8.92 -19.11
C SER A 155 6.42 -7.51 -18.69
N LEU A 156 5.73 -7.39 -17.55
CA LEU A 156 5.35 -6.10 -16.96
C LEU A 156 6.57 -5.37 -16.40
N LYS A 157 7.46 -6.08 -15.70
CA LYS A 157 8.70 -5.51 -15.16
C LYS A 157 9.59 -4.95 -16.26
N ARG A 158 9.80 -5.71 -17.35
CA ARG A 158 10.52 -5.21 -18.54
C ARG A 158 9.86 -3.99 -19.17
N SER A 159 8.53 -4.01 -19.29
CA SER A 159 7.78 -2.86 -19.82
C SER A 159 7.92 -1.61 -18.94
N ALA A 160 7.90 -1.78 -17.62
CA ALA A 160 8.11 -0.68 -16.66
C ALA A 160 9.54 -0.14 -16.69
N GLU A 161 10.55 -1.02 -16.73
CA GLU A 161 11.96 -0.63 -16.88
C GLU A 161 12.19 0.13 -18.19
N ASN A 162 11.58 -0.32 -19.28
CA ASN A 162 11.65 0.37 -20.57
C ASN A 162 10.96 1.74 -20.49
N ALA A 163 9.74 1.84 -19.96
CA ALA A 163 9.04 3.12 -19.82
C ALA A 163 9.82 4.11 -18.94
N TRP A 164 10.42 3.64 -17.84
CA TRP A 164 11.30 4.44 -17.00
C TRP A 164 12.52 4.93 -17.78
N ARG A 165 13.19 4.06 -18.54
CA ARG A 165 14.32 4.45 -19.39
C ARG A 165 13.92 5.51 -20.41
N TRP A 166 12.80 5.33 -21.10
CA TRP A 166 12.31 6.29 -22.08
C TRP A 166 12.05 7.67 -21.47
N ASN A 167 11.34 7.74 -20.34
CA ASN A 167 11.03 9.01 -19.67
C ASN A 167 12.25 9.72 -19.09
N ASN A 168 13.27 8.97 -18.63
CA ASN A 168 14.49 9.53 -18.04
C ASN A 168 15.57 9.87 -19.08
N PHE A 169 15.56 9.26 -20.26
CA PHE A 169 16.43 9.67 -21.38
C PHE A 169 15.90 10.89 -22.13
N GLU A 170 14.57 11.06 -22.27
CA GLU A 170 14.00 12.26 -22.90
C GLU A 170 14.21 13.54 -22.07
N THR A 171 14.23 13.43 -20.75
CA THR A 171 14.50 14.57 -19.85
C THR A 171 15.94 15.06 -19.95
N SER A 172 16.92 14.17 -20.19
CA SER A 172 18.31 14.57 -20.43
C SER A 172 18.54 15.27 -21.78
N ARG A 173 17.70 15.04 -22.80
CA ARG A 173 17.83 15.74 -24.10
C ARG A 173 17.22 17.14 -24.12
N LYS A 174 16.24 17.42 -23.24
CA LYS A 174 15.58 18.75 -23.14
C LYS A 174 16.34 19.78 -22.29
N SER A 175 17.43 19.38 -21.64
CA SER A 175 18.27 20.25 -20.78
C SER A 175 19.48 20.89 -21.52
N THR A 176 19.63 20.64 -22.82
CA THR A 176 20.83 21.03 -23.60
C THR A 176 20.57 22.02 -24.74
N HIS A 177 19.47 22.78 -24.69
CA HIS A 177 19.23 23.92 -25.59
C HIS A 177 18.90 25.17 -24.79
#